data_AF-A0A8T5PGV8-F1
#
_entry.id   AF-A0A8T5PGV8-F1
#
_cell.length_a   1.000
_cell.length_b   1.000
_cell.length_c   1.000
_cell.angle_alpha   90.00
_cell.angle_beta   90.00
_cell.angle_gamma   90.00
#
_symmetry.space_group_name_H-M   'P 1'
#
loop_
_entity.id
_entity.type
_entity.pdbx_description
1 polymer ?
#
loop_
_entity_poly.entity_id
_entity_poly.type
_entity_poly.pdbx_seq_one_letter_code
_entity_poly.pdbx_strand_id
1 'polypeptide(L)' 'MVGKGTPSFGKKQKRSHVLCRRCGKRSYNIRLRKCSNCGFGASSKIKRY' A
#
# COMPACT_ATOMS: atom_id res chain seq x y z
N MET A 1 8.38 2.09 29.73
CA MET A 1 8.26 1.16 28.58
C MET A 1 6.97 1.48 27.83
N VAL A 2 7.02 1.85 26.54
CA VAL A 2 5.79 2.05 25.75
C VAL A 2 5.30 0.69 25.27
N GLY A 3 4.11 0.29 25.71
CA GLY A 3 3.51 -1.00 25.35
C GLY A 3 3.18 -1.11 23.85
N LYS A 4 3.24 -2.32 23.30
CA LYS A 4 2.87 -2.66 21.90
C LYS A 4 1.36 -2.49 21.59
N GLY A 5 0.56 -2.08 22.58
CA GLY A 5 -0.89 -1.95 22.47
C GLY A 5 -1.35 -0.58 21.99
N THR A 6 -2.52 -0.17 22.48
CA THR A 6 -3.21 1.10 22.21
C THR A 6 -2.30 2.34 22.10
N PRO A 7 -1.31 2.61 22.98
CA PRO A 7 -0.50 3.82 22.86
C PRO A 7 0.35 3.89 21.58
N SER A 8 0.66 2.75 20.97
CA SER A 8 1.45 2.68 19.73
C SER A 8 0.63 2.93 18.46
N PHE A 9 -0.69 2.72 18.50
CA PHE A 9 -1.55 2.87 17.31
C PHE A 9 -1.78 4.33 16.90
N GLY A 10 -1.71 5.29 17.83
CA GLY A 10 -1.86 6.72 17.52
C GLY A 10 -0.81 7.25 16.53
N LYS A 11 0.33 6.58 16.40
CA LYS A 11 1.39 6.93 15.44
C LYS A 11 1.08 6.48 14.00
N LYS A 12 0.06 5.65 13.77
CA LYS A 12 -0.27 5.04 12.47
C LYS A 12 -1.27 5.87 11.63
N GLN A 13 -1.06 7.19 11.54
CA GLN A 13 -1.94 8.08 10.76
C GLN A 13 -1.68 8.08 9.23
N LYS A 14 -0.46 7.75 8.80
CA LYS A 14 -0.06 7.84 7.39
C LYS A 14 -0.59 6.66 6.59
N ARG A 15 -1.37 6.91 5.53
CA ARG A 15 -1.84 5.86 4.62
C ARG A 15 -0.73 5.39 3.69
N SER A 16 -0.54 4.07 3.59
CA SER A 16 0.40 3.45 2.65
C SER A 16 -0.26 3.07 1.32
N HIS A 17 -1.49 2.56 1.35
CA HIS A 17 -2.21 2.04 0.18
C HIS A 17 -3.41 2.91 -0.22
N VAL A 18 -3.47 3.24 -1.51
CA VAL A 18 -4.57 3.97 -2.17
C VAL A 18 -5.10 3.18 -3.37
N LEU A 19 -6.17 3.69 -3.98
CA LEU A 19 -6.74 3.12 -5.20
C LEU A 19 -5.72 3.15 -6.33
N CYS A 20 -5.55 2.01 -6.99
CA CYS A 20 -4.66 1.87 -8.12
C CYS A 20 -5.34 2.34 -9.41
N ARG A 21 -4.76 3.33 -10.09
CA ARG A 21 -5.27 3.87 -11.36
C ARG A 21 -5.42 2.81 -12.47
N ARG A 22 -4.64 1.73 -12.44
CA ARG A 22 -4.71 0.64 -13.44
C ARG A 22 -5.81 -0.39 -13.16
N CYS A 23 -5.98 -0.82 -11.91
CA CYS A 23 -6.81 -2.00 -11.58
C CYS A 23 -7.94 -1.72 -10.59
N GLY A 24 -8.15 -0.47 -10.16
CA GLY A 24 -9.22 -0.06 -9.25
C GLY A 24 -9.06 -0.51 -7.79
N LYS A 25 -8.26 -1.54 -7.50
CA LYS A 25 -8.07 -2.04 -6.13
C LYS A 25 -7.26 -1.07 -5.25
N ARG A 26 -7.55 -1.03 -3.95
CA ARG A 26 -6.80 -0.26 -2.93
C ARG A 26 -5.47 -0.92 -2.58
N SER A 27 -4.61 -1.07 -3.57
CA SER A 27 -3.34 -1.79 -3.47
C SER A 27 -2.16 -1.01 -4.03
N TYR A 28 -2.34 0.26 -4.41
CA TYR A 28 -1.26 1.12 -4.86
C TYR A 28 -0.52 1.71 -3.66
N ASN A 29 0.76 1.37 -3.51
CA ASN A 29 1.61 1.90 -2.45
C ASN A 29 2.15 3.27 -2.86
N ILE A 30 1.83 4.31 -2.08
CA ILE A 30 2.23 5.70 -2.37
C ILE A 30 3.75 5.89 -2.25
N ARG A 31 4.37 5.25 -1.24
CA ARG A 31 5.82 5.41 -0.97
C ARG A 31 6.65 4.70 -2.03
N LEU A 32 6.24 3.49 -2.41
CA LEU A 32 6.95 2.68 -3.42
C LEU A 32 6.51 2.97 -4.85
N ARG A 33 5.47 3.80 -5.04
CA ARG A 33 4.83 4.09 -6.33
C ARG A 33 4.45 2.83 -7.13
N LYS A 34 4.16 1.73 -6.44
CA LYS A 34 3.92 0.40 -7.02
C LYS A 34 2.61 -0.21 -6.50
N CYS A 35 1.85 -0.85 -7.38
CA CYS A 35 0.69 -1.66 -7.01
C CYS A 35 1.08 -3.09 -6.68
N SER A 36 0.73 -3.55 -5.47
CA SER A 36 1.00 -4.93 -5.03
C SER A 36 0.17 -5.98 -5.76
N ASN A 37 -1.03 -5.60 -6.23
CA ASN A 37 -1.97 -6.50 -6.92
C ASN A 37 -1.62 -6.65 -8.41
N CYS A 38 -1.67 -5.56 -9.18
CA CYS A 38 -1.50 -5.64 -10.65
C CYS A 38 -0.08 -5.35 -11.14
N GLY A 39 0.86 -5.00 -10.25
CA GLY A 39 2.24 -4.65 -10.64
C GLY A 39 2.41 -3.26 -11.26
N PHE A 40 1.35 -2.44 -11.35
CA PHE A 40 1.41 -1.07 -11.87
C PHE A 40 2.51 -0.25 -11.18
N GLY A 41 3.38 0.41 -11.96
CA GLY A 41 4.56 1.14 -11.49
C GLY A 41 5.85 0.31 -11.41
N ALA A 42 5.78 -1.01 -11.46
CA ALA A 42 6.97 -1.89 -11.54
C ALA A 42 7.02 -2.75 -12.81
N SER A 43 5.88 -3.04 -13.43
CA SER A 43 5.82 -3.73 -14.71
C SER A 43 4.72 -3.15 -15.60
N SER A 44 4.95 -3.17 -16.91
CA SER A 44 3.95 -2.85 -17.91
C SER A 44 2.88 -3.94 -18.00
N LYS A 45 3.24 -5.20 -17.76
CA LYS A 45 2.31 -6.34 -17.75
C LYS A 45 1.53 -6.39 -16.44
N ILE A 46 0.31 -6.91 -16.51
CA ILE A 46 -0.48 -7.19 -15.30
C ILE A 46 0.18 -8.36 -14.59
N LYS A 47 0.54 -8.14 -13.32
CA LYS A 47 1.04 -9.21 -12.45
C LYS A 47 -0.01 -10.31 -12.35
N ARG A 48 0.34 -11.49 -12.86
CA ARG A 48 -0.32 -12.77 -12.62
C ARG A 48 0.70 -13.63 -11.88
N TYR A 49 0.25 -14.33 -10.86
CA TYR A 49 1.02 -15.40 -10.23
C TYR A 49 0.78 -16.68 -11.03
#